data_AF-A0A1I1C3D2-F1
#
_entry.id   AF-A0A1I1C3D2-F1
#
_cell.length_a   1.000
_cell.length_b   1.000
_cell.length_c   1.000
_cell.angle_alpha   90.00
_cell.angle_beta   90.00
_cell.angle_gamma   90.00
#
_symmetry.space_group_name_H-M   'P 1'
#
loop_
_entity.id
_entity.type
_entity.pdbx_description
1 polymer ?
#
loop_
_entity_poly.entity_id
_entity_poly.type
_entity_poly.pdbx_seq_one_letter_code
_entity_poly.pdbx_strand_id
1 'polypeptide(L)'
;DSVERFVQKTIDRESVLFTDKNPAYINLEKMVESHIQIKSSKDSTKANLPWVHVAISNLKKNLLGIYHMVSEKHLQNYLNEFVYKLNRRYFGEQLFNRLIIASVYPYVQHYE
;
A
#
# COMPACT_ATOMS: atom_id res chain seq x y z
N ASP A 1 -14.26 15.26 -4.46
CA ASP A 1 -13.93 15.14 -5.90
C ASP A 1 -14.50 13.86 -6.49
N SER A 2 -14.86 13.88 -7.78
CA SER A 2 -15.25 12.66 -8.49
C SER A 2 -14.00 11.84 -8.85
N VAL A 3 -14.13 10.51 -8.89
CA VAL A 3 -13.04 9.59 -9.27
C VAL A 3 -12.43 9.99 -10.62
N GLU A 4 -13.28 10.34 -11.58
CA GLU A 4 -12.89 10.82 -12.90
C GLU A 4 -11.94 12.03 -12.85
N ARG A 5 -12.27 13.04 -12.05
CA ARG A 5 -11.42 14.25 -11.89
C ARG A 5 -10.08 13.91 -11.25
N PHE A 6 -10.09 13.00 -10.27
CA PHE A 6 -8.85 12.55 -9.63
C PHE A 6 -7.94 11.83 -10.64
N VAL A 7 -8.49 10.92 -11.44
CA VAL A 7 -7.74 10.16 -12.45
C VAL A 7 -7.17 11.10 -13.51
N GLN A 8 -7.98 12.00 -14.08
CA GLN A 8 -7.52 12.96 -15.08
C GLN A 8 -6.39 13.89 -14.58
N LYS A 9 -6.40 14.23 -13.28
CA LYS A 9 -5.40 15.11 -12.69
C LYS A 9 -4.09 14.38 -12.35
N THR A 10 -4.16 13.09 -12.05
CA THR A 10 -3.08 12.38 -11.36
C THR A 10 -2.43 11.30 -12.22
N ILE A 11 -3.14 10.78 -13.22
CA ILE A 11 -2.71 9.64 -14.03
C ILE A 11 -2.48 10.09 -15.47
N ASP A 12 -1.38 9.63 -16.05
CA ASP A 12 -1.03 9.87 -17.45
C ASP A 12 -1.99 9.10 -18.38
N ARG A 13 -2.34 9.70 -19.53
CA ARG A 13 -3.18 9.05 -20.55
C ARG A 13 -2.55 7.79 -21.12
N GLU A 14 -1.23 7.65 -21.12
CA GLU A 14 -0.52 6.44 -21.58
C GLU A 14 -0.48 5.33 -20.50
N SER A 15 -1.14 5.53 -19.35
CA SER A 15 -1.13 4.53 -18.28
C SER A 15 -2.06 3.35 -18.58
N VAL A 16 -1.66 2.15 -18.17
CA VAL A 16 -2.55 0.98 -18.10
C VAL A 16 -3.14 0.91 -16.69
N LEU A 17 -4.45 1.13 -16.59
CA LEU A 17 -5.15 1.15 -15.31
C LEU A 17 -5.76 -0.22 -15.00
N PHE A 18 -5.49 -0.73 -13.80
CA PHE A 18 -6.13 -1.94 -13.26
C PHE A 18 -7.06 -1.55 -12.13
N THR A 19 -8.35 -1.87 -12.24
CA THR A 19 -9.34 -1.62 -11.17
C THR A 19 -10.19 -2.84 -10.90
N ASP A 20 -10.96 -2.78 -9.82
CA ASP A 20 -12.09 -3.70 -9.66
C ASP A 20 -13.22 -3.38 -10.66
N LYS A 21 -14.26 -4.21 -10.69
CA LYS A 21 -15.43 -4.04 -11.55
C LYS A 21 -16.52 -3.13 -10.92
N ASN A 22 -16.14 -2.14 -10.12
CA ASN A 22 -17.09 -1.20 -9.52
C ASN A 22 -17.69 -0.28 -10.61
N PRO A 23 -19.03 -0.09 -10.63
CA PRO A 23 -19.69 0.80 -11.60
C PRO A 23 -19.15 2.24 -11.61
N ALA A 24 -18.57 2.72 -10.51
CA ALA A 24 -17.95 4.04 -10.44
C ALA A 24 -16.76 4.22 -11.41
N TYR A 25 -16.18 3.13 -11.92
CA TYR A 25 -15.00 3.15 -12.78
C TYR A 25 -15.30 2.98 -14.27
N ILE A 26 -16.57 2.83 -14.66
CA ILE A 26 -16.97 2.54 -16.05
C ILE A 26 -16.42 3.56 -17.06
N ASN A 27 -16.33 4.83 -16.70
CA ASN A 27 -15.90 5.89 -17.60
C ASN A 27 -14.37 6.09 -17.68
N LEU A 28 -13.59 5.34 -16.91
CA LEU A 28 -12.14 5.56 -16.83
C LEU A 28 -11.40 5.11 -18.10
N GLU A 29 -11.96 4.17 -18.86
CA GLU A 29 -11.42 3.74 -20.16
C GLU A 29 -11.21 4.90 -21.16
N LYS A 30 -11.97 5.99 -21.02
CA LYS A 30 -11.87 7.17 -21.89
C LYS A 30 -10.70 8.09 -21.52
N MET A 31 -10.05 7.82 -20.40
CA MET A 31 -9.07 8.69 -19.75
C MET A 31 -7.65 8.12 -19.79
N VAL A 32 -7.50 6.84 -20.13
CA VAL A 32 -6.23 6.09 -20.12
C VAL A 32 -6.14 5.18 -21.35
N GLU A 33 -4.94 4.72 -21.69
CA GLU A 33 -4.70 3.86 -22.86
C GLU A 33 -5.46 2.54 -22.75
N SER A 34 -5.46 1.94 -21.57
CA SER A 34 -6.15 0.68 -21.31
C SER A 34 -6.70 0.65 -19.90
N HIS A 35 -7.96 0.23 -19.75
CA HIS A 35 -8.61 0.02 -18.46
C HIS A 35 -9.00 -1.45 -18.30
N ILE A 36 -8.23 -2.17 -17.49
CA ILE A 36 -8.44 -3.58 -17.20
C ILE A 36 -9.24 -3.71 -15.90
N GLN A 37 -10.47 -4.21 -16.02
CA GLN A 37 -11.38 -4.41 -14.90
C GLN A 37 -11.36 -5.86 -14.43
N ILE A 38 -11.04 -6.08 -13.15
CA ILE A 38 -10.91 -7.42 -12.57
C ILE A 38 -11.91 -7.56 -11.42
N LYS A 39 -12.87 -8.46 -11.55
CA LYS A 39 -13.72 -8.84 -10.43
C LYS A 39 -12.98 -9.84 -9.54
N SER A 40 -12.86 -9.52 -8.24
CA SER A 40 -12.35 -10.46 -7.25
C SER A 40 -13.33 -11.64 -7.08
N SER A 41 -12.85 -12.85 -7.35
CA SER A 41 -13.54 -14.13 -7.15
C SER A 41 -12.58 -15.11 -6.49
N LYS A 42 -13.07 -16.21 -5.92
CA LYS A 42 -12.20 -17.22 -5.27
C LYS A 42 -11.06 -17.71 -6.18
N ASP A 43 -11.32 -17.78 -7.48
CA ASP A 43 -10.35 -18.22 -8.48
C ASP A 43 -9.47 -17.06 -8.96
N SER A 44 -10.04 -15.87 -9.21
CA SER A 44 -9.27 -14.72 -9.68
C SER A 44 -8.34 -14.16 -8.59
N THR A 45 -8.69 -14.29 -7.31
CA THR A 45 -7.91 -13.82 -6.14
C THR A 45 -6.60 -14.61 -5.96
N LYS A 46 -6.52 -15.84 -6.47
CA LYS A 46 -5.26 -16.62 -6.44
C LYS A 46 -4.25 -16.13 -7.46
N ALA A 47 -4.72 -15.60 -8.59
CA ALA A 47 -3.88 -15.11 -9.69
C ALA A 47 -3.64 -13.60 -9.63
N ASN A 48 -4.64 -12.83 -9.19
CA ASN A 48 -4.63 -11.38 -9.19
C ASN A 48 -4.29 -10.86 -7.78
N LEU A 49 -3.25 -10.04 -7.70
CA LEU A 49 -2.73 -9.42 -6.47
C LEU A 49 -2.34 -10.42 -5.35
N PRO A 50 -1.62 -11.52 -5.65
CA PRO A 50 -1.26 -12.52 -4.63
C PRO A 50 -0.48 -11.91 -3.45
N TRP A 51 0.38 -10.94 -3.74
CA TRP A 51 1.17 -10.23 -2.73
C TRP A 51 0.32 -9.38 -1.79
N VAL A 52 -0.83 -8.85 -2.23
CA VAL A 52 -1.73 -8.06 -1.37
C VAL A 52 -2.38 -8.97 -0.34
N HIS A 53 -2.88 -10.14 -0.74
CA HIS A 53 -3.47 -11.11 0.18
C HIS A 53 -2.45 -11.66 1.18
N VAL A 54 -1.22 -11.91 0.72
CA VAL A 54 -0.11 -12.31 1.58
C VAL A 54 0.23 -11.20 2.57
N ALA A 55 0.34 -9.95 2.13
CA ALA A 55 0.62 -8.81 2.99
C ALA A 55 -0.46 -8.62 4.07
N ILE A 56 -1.74 -8.68 3.70
CA ILE A 56 -2.86 -8.57 4.66
C ILE A 56 -2.84 -9.73 5.67
N SER A 57 -2.59 -10.95 5.20
CA SER A 57 -2.51 -12.13 6.07
C SER A 57 -1.34 -12.03 7.05
N ASN A 58 -0.19 -11.54 6.60
CA ASN A 58 0.97 -11.30 7.44
C ASN A 58 0.75 -10.17 8.44
N LEU A 59 0.08 -9.08 8.03
CA LEU A 59 -0.30 -7.99 8.92
C LEU A 59 -1.17 -8.50 10.07
N LYS A 60 -2.23 -9.27 9.77
CA LYS A 60 -3.10 -9.85 10.79
C LYS A 60 -2.34 -10.71 11.80
N LYS A 61 -1.47 -11.61 11.29
CA LYS A 61 -0.62 -12.46 12.15
C LYS A 61 0.35 -11.64 12.99
N ASN A 62 0.96 -10.60 12.41
CA ASN A 62 1.88 -9.71 13.11
C ASN A 62 1.17 -8.94 14.23
N LEU A 63 -0.02 -8.40 13.95
CA LEU A 63 -0.82 -7.68 14.94
C LEU A 63 -1.19 -8.58 16.12
N LEU A 64 -1.67 -9.80 15.85
CA LEU A 64 -2.03 -10.78 16.87
C LEU A 64 -0.84 -11.33 17.65
N GLY A 65 0.33 -11.44 17.00
CA GLY A 65 1.52 -12.05 17.61
C GLY A 65 2.38 -11.09 18.43
N ILE A 66 2.41 -9.81 18.08
CA ILE A 66 3.26 -8.81 18.75
C ILE A 66 2.48 -8.05 19.83
N TYR A 67 1.22 -7.71 19.57
CA TYR A 67 0.47 -6.83 20.45
C TYR A 67 -0.57 -7.61 21.25
N HIS A 68 -0.61 -7.35 22.56
CA HIS A 68 -1.67 -7.88 23.43
C HIS A 68 -3.05 -7.29 23.08
N MET A 69 -3.09 -6.03 22.61
CA MET A 69 -4.31 -5.35 22.17
C MET A 69 -3.98 -4.35 21.05
N VAL A 70 -4.83 -4.30 20.04
CA VAL A 70 -4.77 -3.29 18.97
C VAL A 70 -5.83 -2.23 19.26
N SER A 71 -5.42 -0.97 19.35
CA SER A 71 -6.33 0.17 19.56
C SER A 71 -6.40 1.07 18.33
N GLU A 72 -7.58 1.63 18.08
CA GLU A 72 -7.81 2.52 16.94
C GLU A 72 -6.92 3.78 17.00
N LYS A 73 -6.67 4.30 18.22
CA LYS A 73 -5.78 5.45 18.48
C LYS A 73 -4.40 5.31 17.82
N HIS A 74 -3.88 4.09 17.69
CA HIS A 74 -2.54 3.83 17.17
C HIS A 74 -2.54 3.08 15.84
N LEU A 75 -3.70 2.98 15.16
CA LEU A 75 -3.86 2.18 13.94
C LEU A 75 -2.82 2.52 12.87
N GLN A 76 -2.61 3.81 12.62
CA GLN A 76 -1.63 4.26 11.64
C GLN A 76 -0.19 3.88 12.03
N ASN A 77 0.15 3.91 13.31
CA ASN A 77 1.48 3.54 13.79
C ASN A 77 1.75 2.05 13.59
N TYR A 78 0.76 1.19 13.89
CA TYR A 78 0.89 -0.25 13.62
C TYR A 78 1.08 -0.53 12.13
N LEU A 79 0.34 0.15 11.26
CA LEU A 79 0.49 0.02 9.81
C LEU A 79 1.85 0.52 9.34
N ASN A 80 2.31 1.66 9.83
CA ASN A 80 3.61 2.22 9.49
C ASN A 80 4.75 1.28 9.89
N GLU A 81 4.70 0.73 11.10
CA GLU A 81 5.69 -0.24 11.58
C GLU A 81 5.68 -1.51 10.73
N PHE A 82 4.51 -2.06 10.45
CA PHE A 82 4.37 -3.26 9.62
C PHE A 82 4.95 -3.03 8.21
N VAL A 83 4.58 -1.93 7.56
CA VAL A 83 5.07 -1.60 6.21
C VAL A 83 6.59 -1.39 6.22
N TYR A 84 7.11 -0.69 7.23
CA TYR A 84 8.56 -0.49 7.39
C TYR A 84 9.30 -1.83 7.49
N LYS A 85 8.83 -2.72 8.38
CA LYS A 85 9.41 -4.06 8.59
C LYS A 85 9.26 -4.95 7.36
N LEU A 86 8.10 -5.00 6.72
CA LEU A 86 7.82 -5.85 5.57
C LEU A 86 8.71 -5.49 4.37
N ASN A 87 8.84 -4.20 4.07
CA ASN A 87 9.62 -3.70 2.93
C ASN A 87 11.13 -3.78 3.16
N ARG A 88 11.58 -3.89 4.42
CA ARG A 88 13.00 -3.96 4.81
C ARG A 88 13.38 -5.26 5.50
N ARG A 89 12.56 -6.31 5.37
CA ARG A 89 12.67 -7.58 6.10
C ARG A 89 14.03 -8.29 5.98
N TYR A 90 14.82 -7.98 4.96
CA TYR A 90 16.16 -8.55 4.76
C TYR A 90 17.28 -7.78 5.46
N PHE A 91 16.97 -6.69 6.19
CA PHE A 91 17.98 -5.92 6.92
C PHE A 91 18.41 -6.59 8.24
N GLY A 92 17.70 -7.63 8.69
CA GLY A 92 18.02 -8.35 9.92
C GLY A 92 18.09 -7.39 11.12
N GLU A 93 19.17 -7.48 11.89
CA GLU A 93 19.40 -6.67 13.09
C GLU A 93 19.60 -5.17 12.80
N GLN A 94 19.90 -4.79 11.55
CA GLN A 94 20.11 -3.38 11.18
C GLN A 94 18.81 -2.58 11.09
N LEU A 95 17.66 -3.23 11.19
CA LEU A 95 16.36 -2.61 10.97
C LEU A 95 16.09 -1.45 11.93
N PHE A 96 16.49 -1.58 13.19
CA PHE A 96 16.37 -0.50 14.18
C PHE A 96 17.32 0.66 13.89
N ASN A 97 18.62 0.38 13.75
CA ASN A 97 19.64 1.42 13.53
C ASN A 97 19.38 2.22 12.25
N ARG A 98 18.91 1.56 11.18
CA ARG A 98 18.57 2.24 9.93
C ARG A 98 17.33 3.14 10.06
N LEU A 99 16.37 2.78 10.91
CA LEU A 99 15.23 3.66 11.20
C LEU A 99 15.71 4.94 11.88
N ILE A 100 16.55 4.82 12.90
CA ILE A 100 17.10 5.96 13.63
C ILE A 100 17.85 6.91 12.68
N ILE A 101 18.75 6.38 11.85
CA ILE A 101 19.48 7.19 10.87
C ILE A 101 18.51 7.92 9.94
N ALA A 102 17.50 7.23 9.40
CA ALA A 102 16.52 7.84 8.50
C ALA A 102 15.65 8.91 9.19
N SER A 103 15.39 8.77 10.49
CA SER A 103 14.64 9.75 11.28
C SER A 103 15.45 10.98 11.65
N VAL A 104 16.78 10.84 11.81
CA VAL A 104 17.68 11.93 12.21
C VAL A 104 18.25 12.69 11.00
N TYR A 105 18.56 11.99 9.90
CA TYR A 105 19.22 12.56 8.72
C TYR A 105 18.55 13.85 8.18
N PRO A 106 17.21 13.94 8.04
CA PRO A 106 16.55 15.16 7.58
C PRO A 106 16.80 16.36 8.49
N TYR A 107 16.94 16.14 9.80
CA TYR A 107 17.22 17.22 10.74
C TYR A 107 18.65 17.74 10.63
N VAL A 108 19.62 16.88 10.31
CA VAL A 108 21.04 17.27 10.18
C VAL A 108 21.27 18.15 8.95
N GLN A 109 20.57 17.90 7.84
CA GLN A 109 20.70 18.68 6.61
C GLN A 109 20.10 20.10 6.69
N HIS A 110 19.34 20.43 7.73
CA HIS A 110 18.75 21.76 7.91
C HIS A 110 19.60 22.69 8.80
N TYR A 111 20.74 22.23 9.31
CA TYR A 111 21.69 23.01 10.11
C TYR A 111 23.02 23.30 9.38
N GLU A 112 23.18 22.81 8.15
CA GLU A 112 24.24 23.21 7.20
C GLU A 112 23.68 24.19 6.17
#